data_AF-A0A9P8N014-F1
#
_entry.id   AF-A0A9P8N014-F1
#
_cell.length_a   1.000
_cell.length_b   1.000
_cell.length_c   1.000
_cell.angle_alpha   90.00
_cell.angle_beta   90.00
_cell.angle_gamma   90.00
#
_symmetry.space_group_name_H-M   'P 1'
#
loop_
_entity.id
_entity.type
_entity.pdbx_description
1 polymer ?
#
loop_
_entity_poly.entity_id
_entity_poly.type
_entity_poly.pdbx_seq_one_letter_code
_entity_poly.pdbx_strand_id
1 'polypeptide(L)' 'MFSLVDAKNKVPDHQRFYQQAYKAHTRVWKIGPRSRWYMTPYLIVLWGTFGASMYSAGRKVMGHNTWFGKE' A
#
# COMPACT_ATOMS: atom_id res chain seq x y z
N MET A 1 -29.82 5.38 -24.03
CA MET A 1 -29.01 4.51 -23.14
C MET A 1 -29.49 4.78 -21.72
N PHE A 2 -30.27 3.86 -21.14
CA PHE A 2 -30.86 4.02 -19.81
C PHE A 2 -29.79 3.81 -18.74
N SER A 3 -29.52 4.84 -17.93
CA SER A 3 -28.80 4.68 -16.67
C SER A 3 -29.73 3.96 -15.70
N LEU A 4 -29.33 2.80 -15.18
CA LEU A 4 -30.14 2.00 -14.25
C LEU A 4 -30.32 2.66 -12.87
N VAL A 5 -29.63 3.77 -12.61
CA VAL A 5 -29.74 4.56 -11.38
C VAL A 5 -29.64 6.05 -11.75
N ASP A 6 -30.64 6.85 -11.36
CA ASP A 6 -30.59 8.31 -11.43
C ASP A 6 -29.82 8.87 -10.22
N ALA A 7 -28.51 8.63 -10.22
CA ALA A 7 -27.60 9.17 -9.22
C ALA A 7 -26.81 10.33 -9.83
N LYS A 8 -26.71 11.46 -9.09
CA LYS A 8 -25.90 12.60 -9.50
C LYS A 8 -24.48 12.14 -9.84
N ASN A 9 -24.00 12.55 -11.02
CA ASN A 9 -22.62 12.31 -11.43
C ASN A 9 -21.63 13.01 -10.47
N LYS A 10 -20.83 12.22 -9.75
CA LYS A 10 -19.80 12.72 -8.82
C LYS A 10 -18.40 12.81 -9.44
N VAL A 11 -18.24 12.45 -10.72
CA VAL A 11 -16.93 12.46 -11.41
C VAL A 11 -16.26 13.84 -11.35
N PRO A 12 -16.94 14.97 -11.64
CA PRO A 12 -16.30 16.29 -11.58
C PRO A 12 -15.82 16.66 -10.17
N ASP A 13 -16.54 16.24 -9.14
CA ASP A 13 -16.17 16.49 -7.74
C ASP A 13 -14.90 15.73 -7.36
N HIS A 14 -14.81 14.45 -7.76
CA HIS A 14 -13.60 13.66 -7.59
C HIS A 14 -12.43 14.22 -8.40
N GLN A 15 -12.65 14.61 -9.66
CA GLN A 15 -11.61 15.23 -10.48
C GLN A 15 -11.03 16.48 -9.83
N ARG A 16 -11.86 17.38 -9.31
CA ARG A 16 -11.39 18.57 -8.58
C ARG A 16 -10.57 18.20 -7.35
N PHE A 17 -11.06 17.26 -6.55
CA PHE A 17 -10.37 16.78 -5.35
C PHE A 17 -8.98 16.20 -5.66
N TYR A 18 -8.90 15.28 -6.62
CA TYR A 18 -7.62 14.65 -7.01
C TYR A 18 -6.67 15.64 -7.69
N GLN A 19 -7.17 16.55 -8.54
CA GLN A 19 -6.34 17.55 -9.21
C GLN A 19 -5.78 18.59 -8.23
N GLN A 20 -6.54 19.01 -7.21
CA GLN A 20 -6.04 19.90 -6.16
C GLN A 20 -4.92 19.25 -5.36
N ALA A 21 -5.11 18.00 -4.95
CA ALA A 21 -4.09 17.24 -4.23
C ALA A 21 -2.85 16.93 -5.09
N TYR A 22 -3.04 16.71 -6.39
CA TYR A 22 -1.94 16.56 -7.35
C TYR A 22 -1.13 17.86 -7.50
N LYS A 23 -1.79 19.03 -7.55
CA LYS A 23 -1.12 20.34 -7.52
C LYS A 23 -0.31 20.57 -6.24
N ALA A 24 -0.77 20.01 -5.12
CA ALA A 24 -0.04 20.00 -3.85
C ALA A 24 1.08 18.93 -3.81
N HIS A 25 1.43 18.33 -4.95
CA HIS A 25 2.45 17.28 -5.10
C HIS A 25 2.25 16.05 -4.20
N THR A 26 1.01 15.81 -3.75
CA THR A 26 0.71 14.60 -3.00
C THR A 26 0.63 13.42 -3.97
N ARG A 27 1.28 12.31 -3.61
CA ARG A 27 1.24 11.08 -4.41
C ARG A 27 -0.20 10.59 -4.52
N VAL A 28 -0.62 10.15 -5.70
CA VAL A 28 -2.00 9.67 -5.99
C VAL A 28 -2.52 8.69 -4.93
N TRP A 29 -1.67 7.74 -4.55
CA TRP A 29 -1.96 6.71 -3.57
C TRP A 29 -2.09 7.22 -2.13
N LYS A 30 -1.74 8.47 -1.84
CA LYS A 30 -1.84 9.17 -0.54
C LYS A 30 -2.99 10.20 -0.47
N ILE A 31 -3.66 10.49 -1.57
CA ILE A 31 -4.63 11.62 -1.67
C ILE A 31 -5.92 11.37 -0.87
N GLY A 32 -6.45 10.14 -0.93
CA GLY A 32 -7.74 9.84 -0.33
C GLY A 32 -7.71 9.86 1.21
N PRO A 33 -8.80 10.26 1.89
CA PRO A 33 -8.86 10.30 3.36
C PRO A 33 -8.67 8.91 4.00
N ARG A 34 -9.09 7.85 3.29
CA ARG A 34 -8.90 6.46 3.73
C ARG A 34 -7.53 5.89 3.37
N SER A 35 -6.74 6.60 2.56
CA SER A 35 -5.43 6.12 2.11
C SER A 35 -4.56 5.71 3.29
N ARG A 36 -4.55 6.49 4.37
CA ARG A 36 -3.75 6.19 5.57
C ARG A 36 -4.08 4.80 6.14
N TRP A 37 -5.35 4.45 6.22
CA TRP A 37 -5.81 3.17 6.76
C TRP A 37 -5.46 1.98 5.88
N TYR A 38 -5.37 2.16 4.56
CA TYR A 38 -4.94 1.10 3.65
C TYR A 38 -3.42 1.02 3.53
N MET A 39 -2.74 2.16 3.47
CA MET A 39 -1.31 2.24 3.23
C MET A 39 -0.48 1.88 4.44
N THR A 40 -0.93 2.20 5.66
CA THR A 40 -0.21 1.81 6.87
C THR A 40 -0.03 0.30 7.00
N PRO A 41 -1.09 -0.54 6.97
CA PRO A 41 -0.90 -1.99 7.05
C PRO A 41 -0.16 -2.55 5.82
N TYR A 42 -0.42 -2.03 4.62
CA TYR A 42 0.31 -2.45 3.41
C TYR A 42 1.82 -2.24 3.54
N LEU A 43 2.26 -1.07 4.00
CA LEU A 43 3.68 -0.75 4.16
C LEU A 43 4.34 -1.58 5.28
N ILE A 44 3.62 -1.85 6.37
CA ILE A 44 4.10 -2.72 7.46
C ILE A 44 4.38 -4.13 6.93
N VAL A 45 3.42 -4.71 6.19
CA VAL A 45 3.57 -6.05 5.64
C VAL A 45 4.66 -6.08 4.58
N LEU A 46 4.71 -5.09 3.68
CA LEU A 46 5.72 -5.03 2.61
C LEU A 46 7.13 -4.97 3.17
N TRP A 47 7.40 -4.02 4.08
CA TRP A 47 8.75 -3.87 4.64
C TRP A 47 9.09 -4.95 5.66
N GLY A 48 8.09 -5.44 6.42
CA GLY A 48 8.26 -6.56 7.34
C GLY A 48 8.66 -7.85 6.61
N THR A 49 7.94 -8.19 5.54
CA THR A 49 8.26 -9.38 4.73
C THR A 49 9.58 -9.23 3.98
N PHE A 50 9.88 -8.04 3.45
CA PHE A 50 11.18 -7.77 2.84
C PHE A 50 12.34 -7.96 3.82
N GLY A 51 12.24 -7.38 5.03
CA GLY A 51 13.24 -7.54 6.08
C GLY A 51 13.40 -9.01 6.52
N ALA A 52 12.28 -9.72 6.71
CA ALA A 52 12.31 -11.15 7.05
C ALA A 52 12.95 -12.01 5.96
N SER A 53 12.70 -11.67 4.68
CA SER A 53 13.28 -12.36 3.53
C SER A 53 14.78 -12.12 3.45
N MET A 54 15.23 -10.87 3.61
CA MET A 54 16.65 -10.52 3.65
C MET A 54 17.38 -11.17 4.82
N TYR A 55 16.77 -11.21 6.00
CA TYR A 55 17.32 -11.93 7.16
C TYR A 55 17.48 -13.43 6.89
N SER A 56 16.44 -14.06 6.34
CA SER A 56 16.47 -15.49 6.01
C SER A 56 17.49 -15.81 4.92
N ALA A 57 17.59 -14.95 3.90
CA ALA A 57 18.61 -15.05 2.85
C ALA A 57 20.02 -14.89 3.42
N GLY A 58 20.25 -13.88 4.28
CA GLY A 58 21.52 -13.66 4.94
C GLY A 58 21.95 -14.85 5.80
N ARG A 59 21.04 -15.40 6.62
CA ARG A 59 21.29 -16.63 7.39
C ARG A 59 21.66 -17.80 6.49
N LYS A 60 20.98 -17.96 5.35
CA LYS A 60 21.27 -19.02 4.38
C LYS A 60 22.65 -18.87 3.73
N VAL A 61 23.06 -17.65 3.37
CA VAL A 61 24.41 -17.37 2.85
C VAL A 61 25.48 -17.69 3.90
N MET A 62 25.21 -17.41 5.17
CA MET A 62 26.11 -17.72 6.29
C MET A 62 26.07 -19.20 6.74
N GLY A 63 25.29 -20.06 6.06
CA GLY A 63 25.19 -21.49 6.38
C GLY A 63 24.27 -21.84 7.55
N HIS A 64 23.55 -20.88 8.13
CA HIS A 64 22.59 -21.10 9.20
C HIS A 64 21.26 -21.64 8.64
N ASN A 65 21.18 -22.95 8.45
CA ASN A 65 20.04 -23.63 7.83
C ASN A 65 18.91 -24.02 8.81
N THR A 66 19.21 -24.08 10.11
CA THR A 66 18.22 -24.43 11.15
C THR A 66 17.81 -23.19 11.95
N TRP A 67 16.54 -23.16 12.38
CA TRP A 67 15.98 -22.09 13.22
C TRP A 67 16.09 -22.44 14.71
N PHE A 68 15.94 -23.72 15.01
CA PHE A 68 16.09 -24.29 16.35
C PHE A 68 17.32 -25.21 16.31
N GLY A 69 18.24 -24.99 17.25
CA GLY A 69 19.36 -25.90 17.46
C GLY A 69 18.81 -27.28 17.83
N LYS A 70 19.43 -28.32 17.28
CA LYS A 70 19.30 -29.68 17.82
C LYS A 70 19.76 -29.60 19.28
N GLU A 71 19.00 -30.18 20.20
CA GLU A 71 19.43 -30.36 21.59
C GLU A 71 20.89 -30.82 21.67
#